data_AF-A0A4Q9QP41-F1
#
_entry.id   AF-A0A4Q9QP41-F1
#
_cell.length_a   1.000
_cell.length_b   1.000
_cell.length_c   1.000
_cell.angle_alpha   90.00
_cell.angle_beta   90.00
_cell.angle_gamma   90.00
#
_symmetry.space_group_name_H-M   'P 1'
#
loop_
_entity.id
_entity.type
_entity.pdbx_description
1 polymer ?
#
loop_
_entity_poly.entity_id
_entity_poly.type
_entity_poly.pdbx_seq_one_letter_code
_entity_poly.pdbx_strand_id
1 'polypeptide(L)' 'MSTPAYLSITGKTQGNITQGAFTADSVGNIYQEGHEDQILVQEIKHR' A
#
# COMPACT_ATOMS: atom_id res chain seq x y z
N MET A 1 15.32 -12.76 -3.66
CA MET A 1 13.99 -12.42 -3.12
C MET A 1 13.78 -10.95 -3.37
N SER A 2 12.69 -10.56 -4.03
CA SER A 2 12.39 -9.13 -4.23
C SER A 2 12.05 -8.52 -2.86
N THR A 3 12.66 -7.41 -2.50
CA THR A 3 12.31 -6.65 -1.29
C THR A 3 11.30 -5.57 -1.68
N PRO A 4 9.99 -5.77 -1.45
CA PRO A 4 8.97 -4.79 -1.81
C PRO A 4 9.11 -3.53 -0.93
N ALA A 5 8.66 -2.41 -1.47
CA ALA A 5 8.46 -1.19 -0.71
C ALA A 5 6.96 -1.00 -0.45
N TYR A 6 6.63 -0.49 0.74
CA TYR A 6 5.26 -0.20 1.15
C TYR A 6 5.14 1.27 1.52
N LEU A 7 4.01 1.90 1.18
CA LEU A 7 3.73 3.30 1.49
C LEU A 7 2.38 3.44 2.19
N SER A 8 2.34 4.23 3.27
CA SER A 8 1.11 4.71 3.91
C SER A 8 0.95 6.20 3.67
N ILE A 9 -0.27 6.64 3.35
CA ILE A 9 -0.58 8.05 3.10
C ILE A 9 -1.69 8.50 4.06
N THR A 10 -1.39 9.51 4.88
CA THR A 10 -2.38 10.16 5.74
C THR A 10 -2.68 11.55 5.22
N GLY A 11 -3.90 11.74 4.71
CA GLY A 11 -4.40 13.03 4.24
C GLY A 11 -4.94 13.89 5.37
N LYS A 12 -4.76 15.21 5.26
CA LYS A 12 -5.27 16.18 6.25
C LYS A 12 -6.80 16.12 6.43
N THR A 13 -7.55 15.86 5.36
CA THR A 13 -9.02 15.81 5.36
C THR A 13 -9.58 14.41 5.19
N GLN A 14 -8.78 13.45 4.72
CA GLN A 14 -9.21 12.10 4.36
C GLN A 14 -8.73 11.02 5.35
N GLY A 15 -7.95 11.39 6.36
CA GLY A 15 -7.41 10.41 7.31
C GLY A 15 -6.44 9.45 6.62
N ASN A 16 -6.48 8.16 6.99
CA ASN A 16 -5.65 7.13 6.36
C ASN A 16 -6.16 6.81 4.95
N ILE A 17 -5.57 7.44 3.94
CA ILE A 17 -5.96 7.26 2.53
C ILE A 17 -5.68 5.84 2.07
N THR A 18 -4.63 5.20 2.60
CA THR A 18 -4.24 3.85 2.22
C THR A 18 -4.92 2.78 3.06
N GLN A 19 -5.92 3.14 3.88
CA GLN A 19 -6.68 2.17 4.67
C GLN A 19 -7.34 1.11 3.76
N GLY A 20 -7.03 -0.16 4.00
CA GLY A 20 -7.51 -1.29 3.22
C GLY A 20 -6.97 -1.39 1.78
N ALA A 21 -5.97 -0.58 1.41
CA ALA A 21 -5.49 -0.49 0.04
C ALA A 21 -4.74 -1.75 -0.45
N PHE A 22 -4.31 -2.64 0.45
CA PHE A 22 -3.67 -3.91 0.09
C PHE A 22 -4.38 -5.12 0.71
N THR A 23 -5.69 -5.15 0.50
CA THR A 23 -6.60 -6.26 0.83
C THR A 23 -7.00 -7.01 -0.45
N ALA A 24 -7.61 -8.19 -0.29
CA ALA A 24 -8.16 -8.94 -1.42
C ALA A 24 -9.21 -8.13 -2.21
N ASP A 25 -9.99 -7.28 -1.53
CA ASP A 25 -11.00 -6.43 -2.17
C ASP A 25 -10.36 -5.35 -3.06
N SER A 26 -9.15 -4.90 -2.74
CA SER A 26 -8.43 -3.86 -3.47
C SER A 26 -7.58 -4.43 -4.61
N VAL A 27 -6.74 -5.44 -4.32
CA VAL A 27 -5.71 -5.94 -5.24
C VAL A 27 -5.90 -7.40 -5.67
N GLY A 28 -6.97 -8.05 -5.25
CA GLY A 28 -7.19 -9.47 -5.53
C GLY A 28 -6.12 -10.36 -4.90
N ASN A 29 -5.61 -11.32 -5.65
CA ASN A 29 -4.79 -12.42 -5.12
C ASN A 29 -3.35 -12.05 -4.72
N ILE A 30 -2.92 -10.81 -4.94
CA ILE A 30 -1.54 -10.39 -4.67
C ILE A 30 -1.35 -9.72 -3.29
N TYR A 31 -2.42 -9.64 -2.48
CA TYR A 31 -2.37 -9.06 -1.14
C TYR A 31 -1.40 -9.81 -0.22
N GLN A 32 -0.90 -9.13 0.80
CA GLN A 32 -0.07 -9.72 1.85
C GLN A 32 -0.58 -9.29 3.22
N GLU A 33 -0.76 -10.26 4.12
CA GLU A 33 -1.11 -10.00 5.52
C GLU A 33 -0.03 -9.16 6.23
N GLY A 34 -0.46 -8.22 7.06
CA GLY A 34 0.40 -7.27 7.78
C GLY A 34 0.71 -5.98 7.04
N HIS A 35 0.18 -5.81 5.81
CA HIS A 35 0.37 -4.62 4.97
C HIS A 35 -0.96 -4.03 4.45
N GLU A 36 -2.09 -4.38 5.07
CA GLU A 36 -3.45 -4.10 4.58
C GLU A 36 -3.74 -2.60 4.36
N ASP A 37 -3.16 -1.74 5.20
CA ASP A 37 -3.33 -0.29 5.18
C ASP A 37 -2.22 0.46 4.43
N GLN A 38 -1.49 -0.25 3.57
CA GLN A 38 -0.39 0.28 2.78
C GLN A 38 -0.63 0.00 1.29
N ILE A 39 0.11 0.67 0.40
CA ILE A 39 0.18 0.32 -1.01
C ILE A 39 1.48 -0.42 -1.31
N LEU A 40 1.43 -1.41 -2.21
CA LEU A 40 2.61 -2.07 -2.76
C LEU A 40 3.24 -1.19 -3.85
N VAL A 41 4.46 -0.71 -3.60
CA VAL A 41 5.17 0.18 -4.52
C VAL A 41 6.09 -0.63 -5.44
N GLN A 42 5.81 -0.58 -6.75
CA GLN A 42 6.55 -1.34 -7.76
C GLN A 42 7.86 -0.68 -8.20
N GLU A 43 7.89 0.66 -8.25
CA GLU A 43 9.06 1.44 -8.62
C GLU A 43 9.09 2.75 -7.83
N ILE A 44 10.27 3.18 -7.39
CA ILE A 44 10.50 4.47 -6.76
C ILE A 44 11.60 5.19 -7.52
N LYS A 45 11.32 6.42 -7.97
CA LYS A 45 12.28 7.30 -8.60
C LYS A 45 12.15 8.70 -8.02
N HIS A 46 13.21 9.18 -7.39
CA HIS A 46 13.32 10.55 -6.89
C HIS A 46 14.29 11.35 -7.76
N ARG A 47 14.06 12.66 -7.93
CA ARG A 47 14.92 13.57 -8.70
C ARG A 47 15.46 14.67 -7.80
#